data_AF-B8C7V9-F1
#
_entry.id   AF-B8C7V9-F1
#
_cell.length_a   1.000
_cell.length_b   1.000
_cell.length_c   1.000
_cell.angle_alpha   90.00
_cell.angle_beta   90.00
_cell.angle_gamma   90.00
#
_symmetry.space_group_name_H-M   'P 1'
#
loop_
_entity.id
_entity.type
_entity.pdbx_description
1 polymer ?
#
loop_
_entity_poly.entity_id
_entity_poly.type
_entity_poly.pdbx_seq_one_letter_code
_entity_poly.pdbx_strand_id
1 'polypeptide(L)'
;QLKREKAILRVIDHARVVRFYEVLASKSQVCLVLELVQGGELSDLLVKERGFARDEDKARRYFKQLLVGVQACHRKRICHRDRK
;
A
#
# COMPACT_ATOMS: atom_id res chain seq x y z
N GLN A 1 20.38 -12.11 -5.54
CA GLN A 1 18.95 -11.82 -5.78
C GLN A 1 18.41 -10.65 -4.94
N LEU A 2 18.63 -10.61 -3.62
CA LEU A 2 18.12 -9.56 -2.71
C LEU A 2 18.39 -8.09 -3.14
N LYS A 3 19.55 -7.81 -3.76
CA LYS A 3 19.89 -6.45 -4.22
C LYS A 3 18.97 -5.92 -5.33
N ARG A 4 18.41 -6.80 -6.18
CA ARG A 4 17.49 -6.42 -7.26
C ARG A 4 16.08 -6.12 -6.73
N GLU A 5 15.62 -6.84 -5.70
CA GLU A 5 14.33 -6.58 -5.04
C GLU A 5 14.35 -5.33 -4.16
N LYS A 6 15.47 -5.04 -3.46
CA LYS A 6 15.66 -3.77 -2.74
C LYS A 6 15.50 -2.54 -3.66
N ALA A 7 15.81 -2.68 -4.94
CA ALA A 7 15.76 -1.58 -5.90
C ALA A 7 14.33 -1.30 -6.39
N ILE A 8 13.40 -2.25 -6.32
CA ILE A 8 12.05 -2.10 -6.91
C ILE A 8 11.12 -1.29 -6.00
N LEU A 9 11.15 -1.55 -4.69
CA LEU A 9 10.28 -0.85 -3.73
C LEU A 9 10.67 0.62 -3.53
N ARG A 10 11.94 1.00 -3.73
CA ARG A 10 12.41 2.38 -3.63
C ARG A 10 11.91 3.30 -4.76
N VAL A 11 11.33 2.75 -5.82
CA VAL A 11 10.99 3.54 -7.02
C VAL A 11 9.59 4.15 -6.92
N ILE A 12 8.70 3.62 -6.07
CA ILE A 12 7.33 4.12 -5.97
C ILE A 12 7.24 5.24 -4.94
N ASP A 13 7.41 6.48 -5.40
CA ASP A 13 6.99 7.68 -4.68
C ASP A 13 5.66 8.19 -5.25
N HIS A 14 4.56 8.02 -4.49
CA HIS A 14 3.22 8.42 -4.91
C HIS A 14 2.30 8.58 -3.69
N ALA A 15 1.49 9.65 -3.63
CA ALA A 15 0.62 9.99 -2.49
C ALA A 15 -0.48 8.97 -2.11
N ARG A 16 -0.63 7.87 -2.86
CA ARG A 16 -1.60 6.78 -2.63
C ARG A 16 -0.93 5.42 -2.48
N VAL A 17 0.38 5.41 -2.24
CA VAL A 17 1.18 4.20 -1.99
C VAL A 17 2.05 4.51 -0.78
N VAL A 18 2.02 3.63 0.23
CA VAL A 18 2.86 3.77 1.43
C VAL A 18 4.33 3.79 1.02
N ARG A 19 5.05 4.83 1.44
CA ARG A 19 6.47 4.96 1.08
C ARG A 19 7.29 3.86 1.76
N PHE A 20 8.14 3.22 0.97
CA PHE A 20 9.16 2.28 1.45
C PHE A 20 10.48 3.03 1.66
N TYR A 21 11.07 2.91 2.85
CA TYR A 21 12.36 3.53 3.17
C TYR A 21 13.52 2.56 2.94
N GLU A 22 13.52 1.43 3.67
CA GLU A 22 14.63 0.48 3.61
C GLU A 22 14.27 -0.92 4.14
N VAL A 23 15.19 -1.88 3.90
CA VAL A 23 15.15 -3.22 4.50
C VAL A 23 16.32 -3.37 5.45
N LEU A 24 16.00 -3.62 6.72
CA LEU A 24 16.95 -4.06 7.73
C LEU A 24 16.95 -5.59 7.73
N ALA A 25 18.12 -6.21 7.70
CA ALA A 25 18.22 -7.67 7.70
C ALA A 25 19.34 -8.13 8.63
N SER A 26 19.04 -9.17 9.40
CA SER A 26 19.99 -9.92 10.22
C SER A 26 20.11 -11.36 9.70
N LYS A 27 20.88 -12.20 10.40
CA LYS A 27 20.99 -13.63 10.03
C LYS A 27 19.67 -14.39 10.14
N SER A 28 18.72 -13.92 10.95
CA SER A 28 17.49 -14.63 11.26
C SER A 28 16.21 -13.85 10.93
N GLN A 29 16.30 -12.56 10.63
CA GLN A 29 15.13 -11.70 10.47
C GLN A 29 15.30 -10.69 9.34
N VAL A 30 14.17 -10.34 8.72
CA VAL A 30 14.06 -9.27 7.73
C VAL A 30 12.95 -8.34 8.17
N CYS A 31 13.27 -7.04 8.27
CA CYS A 31 12.34 -5.99 8.66
C CYS A 31 12.22 -4.97 7.53
N LEU A 32 10.99 -4.57 7.21
CA LEU A 32 10.70 -3.51 6.25
C LEU A 32 10.40 -2.22 7.01
N VAL A 33 11.10 -1.14 6.66
CA VAL A 33 10.85 0.19 7.21
C VAL A 33 9.95 0.94 6.23
N LEU A 34 8.74 1.26 6.67
CA LEU A 34 7.66 1.87 5.88
C LEU A 34 7.19 3.19 6.51
N GLU A 35 6.53 4.02 5.72
CA GLU A 35 5.78 5.18 6.23
C GLU A 35 4.68 4.76 7.21
N LEU A 36 4.62 5.46 8.35
CA LEU A 36 3.56 5.30 9.32
C LEU A 36 2.30 6.03 8.86
N VAL A 37 1.26 5.28 8.51
CA VAL A 37 -0.05 5.85 8.17
C VAL A 37 -0.90 5.97 9.44
N GLN A 38 -1.28 7.21 9.78
CA GLN A 38 -2.23 7.47 10.85
C GLN A 38 -3.66 7.25 10.34
N GLY A 39 -4.44 6.41 11.02
CA GLY A 39 -5.83 6.12 10.64
C GLY A 39 -6.20 4.64 10.59
N GLY A 40 -5.24 3.73 10.75
CA GLY A 40 -5.49 2.29 10.73
C GLY A 40 -5.80 1.75 9.33
N GLU A 41 -6.34 0.54 9.27
CA GLU A 41 -6.64 -0.12 8.01
C GLU A 41 -8.02 0.25 7.46
N LEU A 42 -8.20 0.19 6.14
CA LEU A 42 -9.50 0.39 5.51
C LEU A 42 -10.52 -0.70 5.93
N SER A 43 -10.05 -1.92 6.18
CA SER A 43 -10.82 -3.04 6.72
C SER A 43 -11.47 -2.68 8.06
N ASP A 44 -10.72 -2.05 8.97
CA ASP A 44 -11.24 -1.59 10.25
C ASP A 44 -12.35 -0.55 10.06
N LEU A 45 -12.19 0.35 9.09
CA LEU A 45 -13.20 1.36 8.77
C LEU A 45 -14.48 0.72 8.24
N LEU A 46 -14.36 -0.30 7.37
CA LEU A 46 -15.50 -1.05 6.83
C LEU A 46 -16.30 -1.78 7.91
N VAL A 47 -15.63 -2.30 8.95
CA VAL A 47 -16.27 -3.01 10.06
C VAL A 47 -16.90 -2.05 11.06
N LYS A 48 -16.20 -0.95 11.40
CA LYS A 48 -16.64 0.01 12.43
C LYS A 48 -17.80 0.89 11.97
N GLU A 49 -17.81 1.28 10.70
CA GLU A 49 -18.80 2.21 10.18
C GLU A 49 -19.97 1.46 9.53
N ARG A 50 -21.04 1.25 10.30
CA ARG A 50 -22.27 0.62 9.81
C ARG A 50 -22.78 1.36 8.58
N GLY A 51 -22.80 0.67 7.44
CA GLY A 51 -23.31 1.23 6.19
C GLY A 51 -22.27 1.94 5.32
N PHE A 52 -20.97 1.90 5.64
CA PHE A 52 -19.92 2.43 4.76
C PHE A 52 -20.04 1.87 3.34
N ALA A 53 -20.27 0.56 3.21
CA ALA A 53 -20.45 -0.09 1.91
C ALA A 53 -21.79 0.25 1.23
N ARG A 54 -22.72 0.89 1.95
CA ARG A 54 -24.02 1.36 1.44
C ARG A 54 -23.98 2.82 0.98
N ASP A 55 -22.93 3.56 1.34
CA ASP A 55 -22.64 4.89 0.82
C ASP A 55 -21.77 4.75 -0.43
N GLU A 56 -22.43 4.81 -1.60
CA GLU A 56 -21.78 4.64 -2.90
C GLU A 56 -20.70 5.72 -3.15
N ASP A 57 -20.96 6.96 -2.75
CA ASP A 57 -20.02 8.06 -2.98
C ASP A 57 -18.74 7.89 -2.16
N LYS A 58 -18.90 7.46 -0.92
CA LYS A 58 -17.77 7.13 -0.05
C LYS A 58 -16.99 5.94 -0.59
N ALA A 59 -17.67 4.85 -0.92
CA ALA A 59 -17.03 3.66 -1.50
C ALA A 59 -16.27 3.99 -2.79
N ARG A 60 -16.89 4.73 -3.71
CA ARG A 60 -16.31 5.20 -4.98
C ARG A 60 -15.05 6.04 -4.74
N ARG A 61 -15.05 6.91 -3.73
CA ARG A 61 -13.89 7.75 -3.37
C ARG A 61 -12.69 6.89 -2.96
N TYR A 62 -12.87 5.91 -2.08
CA TYR A 62 -11.77 5.03 -1.66
C TYR A 62 -11.31 4.12 -2.79
N PHE A 63 -12.25 3.57 -3.57
CA PHE A 63 -11.92 2.73 -4.71
C PHE A 63 -11.07 3.48 -5.76
N LYS A 64 -11.41 4.75 -6.05
CA LYS A 64 -10.60 5.61 -6.92
C LYS A 64 -9.18 5.79 -6.38
N GLN A 65 -9.01 5.98 -5.07
CA GLN A 65 -7.69 6.12 -4.46
C GLN A 65 -6.86 4.84 -4.62
N LEU A 66 -7.47 3.68 -4.40
CA LEU A 66 -6.83 2.37 -4.62
C LEU A 66 -6.39 2.20 -6.07
N LEU A 67 -7.26 2.51 -7.03
CA LEU A 67 -6.94 2.42 -8.46
C LEU A 67 -5.77 3.34 -8.84
N VAL A 68 -5.75 4.57 -8.32
CA VAL A 68 -4.66 5.51 -8.58
C VAL A 68 -3.33 4.98 -8.00
N GLY A 69 -3.34 4.41 -6.79
CA GLY A 69 -2.16 3.77 -6.21
C GLY A 69 -1.66 2.58 -7.03
N VAL A 70 -2.56 1.67 -7.41
CA VAL A 70 -2.24 0.51 -8.27
C VAL A 70 -1.71 0.95 -9.62
N GLN A 71 -2.30 1.99 -10.23
CA GLN A 71 -1.82 2.55 -11.49
C GLN A 71 -0.38 3.08 -11.36
N ALA A 72 -0.05 3.74 -10.26
CA ALA A 72 1.31 4.21 -10.00
C ALA A 72 2.32 3.06 -9.91
N CYS A 73 1.95 1.93 -9.28
CA CYS A 73 2.75 0.70 -9.25
C CYS A 73 2.92 0.12 -10.66
N HIS A 74 1.83 -0.02 -11.41
CA HIS A 74 1.83 -0.62 -12.74
C HIS A 74 2.64 0.20 -13.76
N ARG A 75 2.64 1.53 -13.67
CA ARG A 75 3.50 2.41 -14.50
C ARG A 75 4.99 2.11 -14.33
N LYS A 76 5.39 1.60 -13.18
CA LYS A 76 6.77 1.18 -12.86
C LYS A 76 7.00 -0.31 -13.10
N ARG A 77 6.04 -1.01 -13.73
CA ARG A 77 6.01 -2.47 -13.96
C ARG A 77 6.09 -3.28 -12.66
N ILE A 78 5.54 -2.75 -11.58
CA ILE A 78 5.50 -3.40 -10.26
C ILE A 78 4.10 -3.95 -10.05
N CYS A 79 4.00 -5.24 -9.75
CA CYS A 79 2.75 -5.87 -9.35
C CYS A 79 2.67 -5.92 -7.82
N HIS A 80 1.56 -5.43 -7.24
CA HIS A 80 1.35 -5.38 -5.79
C HIS A 80 1.35 -6.78 -5.14
N ARG A 81 0.86 -7.79 -5.87
CA ARG A 81 0.76 -9.24 -5.51
C ARG A 81 -0.02 -9.60 -4.23
N ASP A 82 -0.20 -8.68 -3.29
CA ASP A 82 -1.07 -8.85 -2.12
C ASP A 82 -2.26 -7.88 -2.20
N ARG A 83 -3.27 -8.19 -3.01
CA ARG A 83 -4.52 -7.42 -3.03
C ARG A 83 -5.47 -8.04 -2.01
N LYS A 84 -5.60 -7.40 -0.86
CA LYS A 84 -6.70 -7.59 0.09
C LYS A 84 -7.48 -6.30 0.23
#